data_AF-A0A1H1BZI5-F1
#
_entry.id   AF-A0A1H1BZI5-F1
#
_cell.length_a   1.000
_cell.length_b   1.000
_cell.length_c   1.000
_cell.angle_alpha   90.00
_cell.angle_beta   90.00
_cell.angle_gamma   90.00
#
_symmetry.space_group_name_H-M   'P 1'
#
loop_
_entity.id
_entity.type
_entity.pdbx_description
1 polymer ?
#
loop_
_entity_poly.entity_id
_entity_poly.type
_entity_poly.pdbx_seq_one_letter_code
_entity_poly.pdbx_strand_id
1 'polypeptide(L)'
;MKKVLTLLVPCLVFAAAVLWWTRGDAGASSDATRPSSAALDTTSPTLASLQATPQAQAHRDRQHFEADAKDFFARAASLGAVERSERADALTRQIDAYEAAGGLSAGEALLLRTALVKATVDDPARQVEEVAAIADRYRNHADRRMAAFAAQQANDPRFQAYKTREAQVVAEVMAMTSVPAGLTRDQYLRQRLQEERERAYAP
;
A
#
# COMPACT_ATOMS: atom_id res chain seq x y z
N MET A 1 -22.00 -10.29 35.91
CA MET A 1 -21.31 -9.28 36.75
C MET A 1 -19.81 -9.47 36.63
N LYS A 2 -19.08 -8.41 36.25
CA LYS A 2 -17.64 -8.08 36.48
C LYS A 2 -16.60 -9.22 36.29
N LYS A 3 -15.82 -9.30 35.19
CA LYS A 3 -14.61 -8.50 34.80
C LYS A 3 -13.64 -8.20 35.95
N VAL A 4 -12.43 -8.75 35.87
CA VAL A 4 -11.08 -8.29 36.33
C VAL A 4 -10.13 -9.46 35.95
N LEU A 5 -8.90 -9.37 35.46
CA LEU A 5 -7.98 -8.33 34.98
C LEU A 5 -6.65 -9.09 34.82
N THR A 6 -6.08 -9.16 33.61
CA THR A 6 -4.62 -9.29 33.48
C THR A 6 -4.17 -8.55 32.24
N LEU A 7 -3.71 -7.34 32.52
CA LEU A 7 -2.98 -6.41 31.68
C LEU A 7 -1.48 -6.74 31.75
N LEU A 8 -0.72 -6.15 30.82
CA LEU A 8 0.73 -6.20 30.59
C LEU A 8 1.10 -7.37 29.66
N VAL A 9 1.40 -7.14 28.38
CA VAL A 9 2.59 -6.41 27.91
C VAL A 9 2.28 -5.77 26.53
N PRO A 10 2.46 -4.43 26.37
CA PRO A 10 3.30 -3.98 25.26
C PRO A 10 4.04 -2.67 25.59
N CYS A 11 5.32 -2.73 25.97
CA CYS A 11 6.14 -1.52 26.13
C CYS A 11 7.50 -1.57 25.41
N LEU A 12 7.75 -2.54 24.53
CA LEU A 12 9.11 -2.74 24.00
C LEU A 12 9.24 -2.71 22.47
N VAL A 13 8.31 -2.04 21.76
CA VAL A 13 8.48 -1.77 20.31
C VAL A 13 8.41 -0.28 19.96
N PHE A 14 7.88 0.58 20.83
CA PHE A 14 7.78 2.02 20.55
C PHE A 14 9.05 2.84 20.85
N ALA A 15 10.05 2.28 21.54
CA ALA A 15 11.27 3.02 21.88
C ALA A 15 12.35 3.03 20.78
N ALA A 16 12.23 2.19 19.74
CA ALA A 16 13.25 2.12 18.68
C ALA A 16 13.04 3.16 17.55
N ALA A 17 11.83 3.70 17.39
CA ALA A 17 11.53 4.67 16.33
C ALA A 17 11.83 6.14 16.72
N VAL A 18 11.96 6.45 18.01
CA VAL A 18 12.21 7.83 18.49
C VAL A 18 13.72 8.15 18.57
N LEU A 19 14.59 7.14 18.61
CA LEU A 19 16.04 7.35 18.66
C LEU A 19 16.70 7.57 17.30
N TRP A 20 15.99 7.41 16.18
CA TRP A 20 16.51 7.73 14.85
C TRP A 20 16.26 9.18 14.41
N TRP A 21 15.48 9.96 15.16
CA TRP A 21 15.17 11.35 14.81
C TRP A 21 15.96 12.39 15.65
N THR A 22 16.67 11.99 16.70
CA THR A 22 17.35 12.96 17.60
C THR A 22 18.87 12.83 17.66
N ARG A 23 19.50 12.09 16.73
CA ARG A 23 20.94 12.13 16.57
C ARG A 23 21.31 13.38 15.78
N GLY A 24 21.53 14.47 16.52
CA GLY A 24 22.04 15.72 15.99
C GLY A 24 23.41 15.55 15.35
N ASP A 25 23.58 16.21 14.21
CA ASP A 25 24.89 16.53 13.64
C ASP A 25 25.54 17.61 14.49
N ALA A 26 26.26 17.17 15.51
CA ALA A 26 27.40 17.93 16.01
C ALA A 26 28.64 17.46 15.23
N GLY A 27 29.10 18.27 14.27
CA GLY A 27 30.47 18.13 13.77
C GLY A 27 30.75 18.70 12.38
N ALA A 28 31.81 19.51 12.35
CA ALA A 28 32.68 19.80 11.21
C ALA A 28 32.26 20.91 10.24
N SER A 29 32.71 22.13 10.59
CA SER A 29 33.21 23.08 9.60
C SER A 29 34.23 22.36 8.69
N SER A 30 33.82 22.10 7.46
CA SER A 30 34.73 21.86 6.35
C SER A 30 34.47 22.94 5.31
N ASP A 31 35.43 23.83 5.22
CA ASP A 31 35.59 24.83 4.19
C ASP A 31 35.69 24.09 2.85
N ALA A 32 34.60 24.08 2.10
CA ALA A 32 34.56 23.58 0.74
C ALA A 32 33.82 24.61 -0.10
N THR A 33 34.61 25.34 -0.89
CA THR A 33 34.21 26.23 -1.97
C THR A 33 32.91 25.78 -2.62
N ARG A 34 31.82 26.48 -2.29
CA ARG A 34 30.51 26.32 -2.92
C ARG A 34 30.65 26.91 -4.33
N PRO A 35 30.58 26.13 -5.43
CA PRO A 35 30.34 26.75 -6.72
C PRO A 35 29.00 27.47 -6.59
N SER A 36 29.02 28.77 -6.91
CA SER A 36 27.85 29.64 -6.94
C SER A 36 26.67 28.86 -7.52
N SER A 37 25.64 28.62 -6.71
CA SER A 37 24.34 28.19 -7.22
C SER A 37 23.88 29.28 -8.17
N ALA A 38 24.15 29.08 -9.47
CA ALA A 38 23.37 29.71 -10.50
C ALA A 38 21.92 29.40 -10.13
N ALA A 39 21.18 30.45 -9.75
CA ALA A 39 19.75 30.36 -9.60
C ALA A 39 19.26 29.66 -10.86
N LEU A 40 18.65 28.49 -10.69
CA LEU A 40 17.93 27.85 -11.78
C LEU A 40 16.86 28.88 -12.17
N ASP A 41 17.07 29.56 -13.30
CA ASP A 41 16.08 30.44 -13.89
C ASP A 41 14.86 29.59 -14.20
N THR A 42 13.91 29.57 -13.27
CA THR A 42 12.63 28.84 -13.33
C THR A 42 11.76 29.31 -14.50
N THR A 43 12.17 30.38 -15.18
CA THR A 43 11.58 30.97 -16.39
C THR A 43 12.21 30.47 -17.69
N SER A 44 13.16 29.54 -17.66
CA SER A 44 13.70 28.94 -18.89
C SER A 44 12.58 28.21 -19.66
N PRO A 45 12.39 28.46 -20.98
CA PRO A 45 11.29 27.86 -21.75
C PRO A 45 11.33 26.32 -21.77
N THR A 46 12.53 25.74 -21.61
CA THR A 46 12.73 24.28 -21.47
C THR A 46 12.24 23.72 -20.14
N LEU A 47 12.34 24.46 -19.04
CA LEU A 47 11.78 24.05 -17.74
C LEU A 47 10.27 24.22 -17.73
N ALA A 48 9.76 25.30 -18.34
CA ALA A 48 8.32 25.52 -18.49
C ALA A 48 7.65 24.41 -19.30
N SER A 49 8.28 23.92 -20.38
CA SER A 49 7.74 22.81 -21.17
C SER A 49 7.77 21.47 -20.41
N LEU A 50 8.79 21.22 -19.59
CA LEU A 50 8.83 20.03 -18.72
C LEU A 50 7.75 20.07 -17.63
N GLN A 51 7.45 21.25 -17.07
CA GLN A 51 6.39 21.43 -16.07
C GLN A 51 4.97 21.25 -16.64
N ALA A 52 4.79 21.49 -17.94
CA ALA A 52 3.53 21.30 -18.65
C ALA A 52 3.25 19.83 -19.03
N THR A 53 4.18 18.91 -18.77
CA THR A 53 3.96 17.48 -19.07
C THR A 53 2.87 16.89 -18.17
N PRO A 54 2.10 15.89 -18.67
CA PRO A 54 1.11 15.19 -17.85
C PRO A 54 1.70 14.57 -16.58
N GLN A 55 2.95 14.07 -16.64
CA GLN A 55 3.65 13.50 -15.51
C GLN A 55 3.97 14.54 -14.44
N ALA A 56 4.43 15.74 -14.84
CA ALA A 56 4.68 16.84 -13.91
C ALA A 56 3.39 17.36 -13.29
N GLN A 57 2.28 17.37 -14.04
CA GLN A 57 0.96 17.70 -13.48
C GLN A 57 0.52 16.66 -12.44
N ALA A 58 0.56 15.37 -12.77
CA ALA A 58 0.17 14.30 -11.86
C ALA A 58 1.00 14.30 -10.56
N HIS A 59 2.29 14.60 -10.65
CA HIS A 59 3.15 14.75 -9.49
C HIS A 59 2.75 15.94 -8.62
N ARG A 60 2.45 17.11 -9.23
CA ARG A 60 1.99 18.30 -8.49
C ARG A 60 0.64 18.05 -7.83
N ASP A 61 -0.30 17.44 -8.54
CA ASP A 61 -1.60 17.07 -7.99
C ASP A 61 -1.43 16.14 -6.77
N ARG A 62 -0.48 15.20 -6.86
CA ARG A 62 -0.18 14.29 -5.74
C ARG A 62 0.37 15.05 -4.53
N GLN A 63 1.29 15.99 -4.75
CA GLN A 63 1.82 16.83 -3.69
C GLN A 63 0.73 17.68 -3.03
N HIS A 64 -0.19 18.24 -3.83
CA HIS A 64 -1.32 19.01 -3.32
C HIS A 64 -2.24 18.13 -2.47
N PHE A 65 -2.63 16.96 -2.97
CA PHE A 65 -3.45 16.01 -2.21
C PHE A 65 -2.81 15.64 -0.86
N GLU A 66 -1.51 15.32 -0.85
CA GLU A 66 -0.81 14.97 0.38
C GLU A 66 -0.73 16.14 1.36
N ALA A 67 -0.48 17.36 0.85
CA ALA A 67 -0.44 18.56 1.67
C ALA A 67 -1.82 18.87 2.27
N ASP A 68 -2.88 18.82 1.45
CA ASP A 68 -4.27 19.07 1.86
C ASP A 68 -4.73 18.04 2.90
N ALA A 69 -4.42 16.76 2.70
CA ALA A 69 -4.78 15.70 3.64
C ALA A 69 -4.06 15.90 4.99
N LYS A 70 -2.75 16.14 4.97
CA LYS A 70 -1.97 16.40 6.20
C LYS A 70 -2.49 17.62 6.95
N ASP A 71 -2.73 18.71 6.22
CA ASP A 71 -3.24 19.95 6.76
C ASP A 71 -4.63 19.79 7.39
N PHE A 72 -5.56 19.14 6.67
CA PHE A 72 -6.89 18.87 7.18
C PHE A 72 -6.85 18.05 8.46
N PHE A 73 -6.16 16.91 8.47
CA PHE A 73 -6.14 16.05 9.66
C PHE A 73 -5.44 16.70 10.85
N ALA A 74 -4.43 17.56 10.61
CA ALA A 74 -3.78 18.33 11.67
C ALA A 74 -4.72 19.39 12.28
N ARG A 75 -5.58 20.00 11.46
CA ARG A 75 -6.43 21.14 11.89
C ARG A 75 -7.89 20.80 12.16
N ALA A 76 -8.37 19.62 11.77
CA ALA A 76 -9.80 19.27 11.74
C ALA A 76 -10.55 19.63 13.04
N ALA A 77 -9.97 19.32 14.21
CA ALA A 77 -10.58 19.60 15.51
C ALA A 77 -10.75 21.11 15.80
N SER A 78 -9.93 21.96 15.18
CA SER A 78 -9.98 23.43 15.32
C SER A 78 -10.88 24.11 14.28
N LEU A 79 -11.27 23.40 13.23
CA LEU A 79 -12.16 23.93 12.19
C LEU A 79 -13.61 24.01 12.71
N GLY A 80 -14.35 25.02 12.24
CA GLY A 80 -15.79 25.08 12.40
C GLY A 80 -16.48 23.92 11.67
N ALA A 81 -17.65 23.47 12.14
CA ALA A 81 -18.32 22.28 11.62
C ALA A 81 -18.58 22.32 10.10
N VAL A 82 -19.00 23.48 9.57
CA VAL A 82 -19.25 23.67 8.13
C VAL A 82 -17.96 23.53 7.34
N GLU A 83 -16.92 24.29 7.69
CA GLU A 83 -15.62 24.23 6.99
C GLU A 83 -15.01 22.82 7.08
N ARG A 84 -15.14 22.16 8.24
CA ARG A 84 -14.66 20.79 8.43
C ARG A 84 -15.35 19.82 7.48
N SER A 85 -16.67 19.94 7.32
CA SER A 85 -17.45 19.11 6.40
C SER A 85 -17.05 19.37 4.94
N GLU A 86 -16.98 20.63 4.51
CA GLU A 86 -16.63 20.98 3.13
C GLU A 86 -15.24 20.48 2.73
N ARG A 87 -14.25 20.62 3.63
CA ARG A 87 -12.90 20.10 3.40
C ARG A 87 -12.85 18.57 3.40
N ALA A 88 -13.60 17.91 4.27
CA ALA A 88 -13.70 16.45 4.28
C ALA A 88 -14.34 15.92 2.99
N ASP A 89 -15.35 16.59 2.45
CA ASP A 89 -15.98 16.24 1.18
C ASP A 89 -15.00 16.43 0.01
N ALA A 90 -14.22 17.50 0.02
CA ALA A 90 -13.16 17.72 -0.96
C ALA A 90 -12.11 16.61 -0.93
N LEU A 91 -11.63 16.23 0.26
CA LEU A 91 -10.69 15.12 0.43
C LEU A 91 -11.30 13.78 0.02
N THR A 92 -12.58 13.55 0.31
CA THR A 92 -13.29 12.33 -0.11
C THR A 92 -13.26 12.18 -1.63
N ARG A 93 -13.57 13.25 -2.38
CA ARG A 93 -13.48 13.25 -3.85
C ARG A 93 -12.07 13.00 -4.36
N GLN A 94 -11.05 13.55 -3.70
CA GLN A 94 -9.65 13.31 -4.07
C GLN A 94 -9.26 11.84 -3.80
N ILE A 95 -9.66 11.27 -2.66
CA ILE A 95 -9.44 9.85 -2.34
C ILE A 95 -10.09 8.96 -3.40
N ASP A 96 -11.36 9.23 -3.76
CA ASP A 96 -12.08 8.48 -4.79
C ASP A 96 -11.32 8.51 -6.13
N ALA A 97 -10.85 9.68 -6.55
CA ALA A 97 -10.10 9.85 -7.78
C ALA A 97 -8.77 9.08 -7.78
N TYR A 98 -7.98 9.21 -6.70
CA TYR A 98 -6.69 8.51 -6.60
C TYR A 98 -6.85 7.00 -6.47
N GLU A 99 -7.86 6.53 -5.75
CA GLU A 99 -8.17 5.11 -5.63
C GLU A 99 -8.57 4.52 -6.98
N ALA A 100 -9.45 5.20 -7.73
CA ALA A 100 -9.88 4.75 -9.06
C ALA A 100 -8.73 4.73 -10.07
N ALA A 101 -7.78 5.66 -9.96
CA ALA A 101 -6.60 5.73 -10.81
C ALA A 101 -5.47 4.77 -10.38
N GLY A 102 -5.63 4.01 -9.28
CA GLY A 102 -4.58 3.15 -8.73
C GLY A 102 -3.43 3.91 -8.05
N GLY A 103 -3.60 5.21 -7.80
CA GLY A 103 -2.67 6.05 -7.03
C GLY A 103 -2.81 5.92 -5.51
N LEU A 104 -3.83 5.20 -5.04
CA LEU A 104 -3.95 4.72 -3.66
C LEU A 104 -4.26 3.23 -3.66
N SER A 105 -3.58 2.49 -2.79
CA SER A 105 -3.98 1.13 -2.46
C SER A 105 -5.28 1.12 -1.66
N ALA A 106 -5.98 -0.02 -1.69
CA ALA A 106 -7.19 -0.22 -0.89
C ALA A 106 -6.95 0.00 0.62
N GLY A 107 -5.77 -0.37 1.12
CA GLY A 107 -5.39 -0.15 2.51
C GLY A 107 -5.20 1.32 2.87
N GLU A 108 -4.53 2.08 2.01
CA GLU A 108 -4.34 3.53 2.21
C GLU A 108 -5.68 4.28 2.14
N ALA A 109 -6.53 3.95 1.16
CA ALA A 109 -7.85 4.55 1.03
C ALA A 109 -8.73 4.24 2.25
N LEU A 110 -8.73 3.00 2.75
CA LEU A 110 -9.41 2.61 3.99
C LEU A 110 -8.94 3.45 5.19
N LEU A 111 -7.63 3.63 5.35
CA LEU A 111 -7.05 4.41 6.46
C LEU A 111 -7.47 5.89 6.38
N LEU A 112 -7.39 6.50 5.20
CA LEU A 112 -7.78 7.90 5.00
C LEU A 112 -9.27 8.11 5.25
N ARG A 113 -10.13 7.23 4.74
CA ARG A 113 -11.59 7.30 4.99
C ARG A 113 -11.92 7.09 6.47
N THR A 114 -11.22 6.19 7.14
CA THR A 114 -11.35 5.99 8.60
C THR A 114 -10.96 7.26 9.36
N ALA A 115 -9.87 7.93 8.95
CA ALA A 115 -9.45 9.19 9.54
C ALA A 115 -10.47 10.32 9.28
N LEU A 116 -11.08 10.37 8.09
CA LEU A 116 -12.15 11.33 7.78
C LEU A 116 -13.34 11.14 8.71
N VAL A 117 -13.84 9.91 8.89
CA VAL A 117 -14.95 9.62 9.82
C VAL A 117 -14.63 10.09 11.24
N LYS A 118 -13.42 9.81 11.74
CA LYS A 118 -12.98 10.27 13.06
C LYS A 118 -12.89 11.79 13.19
N ALA A 119 -12.61 12.47 12.08
CA ALA A 119 -12.49 13.92 12.05
C ALA A 119 -13.87 14.61 11.95
N THR A 120 -14.86 14.00 11.30
CA THR A 120 -16.14 14.66 10.98
C THR A 120 -17.33 14.19 11.80
N VAL A 121 -17.30 12.98 12.36
CA VAL A 121 -18.41 12.40 13.12
C VAL A 121 -18.11 12.52 14.61
N ASP A 122 -18.95 13.24 15.36
CA ASP A 122 -18.70 13.46 16.79
C ASP A 122 -19.08 12.26 17.67
N ASP A 123 -20.11 11.49 17.29
CA ASP A 123 -20.59 10.34 18.07
C ASP A 123 -19.68 9.11 17.86
N PRO A 124 -19.01 8.60 18.93
CA PRO A 124 -18.15 7.42 18.83
C PRO A 124 -18.89 6.15 18.35
N ALA A 125 -20.17 5.98 18.68
CA ALA A 125 -20.93 4.81 18.23
C ALA A 125 -21.14 4.85 16.70
N ARG A 126 -21.47 6.04 16.17
CA ARG A 126 -21.59 6.30 14.74
C ARG A 126 -20.25 6.16 14.01
N GLN A 127 -19.14 6.62 14.61
CA GLN A 127 -17.81 6.40 14.04
C GLN A 127 -17.52 4.91 13.84
N VAL A 128 -17.80 4.07 14.84
CA VAL A 128 -17.58 2.62 14.76
C VAL A 128 -18.43 1.99 13.65
N GLU A 129 -19.72 2.37 13.56
CA GLU A 129 -20.63 1.88 12.53
C GLU A 129 -20.12 2.23 11.11
N GLU A 130 -19.74 3.48 10.88
CA GLU A 130 -19.29 3.95 9.58
C GLU A 130 -17.94 3.34 9.17
N VAL A 131 -16.99 3.23 10.11
CA VAL A 131 -15.71 2.56 9.85
C VAL A 131 -15.90 1.07 9.54
N ALA A 132 -16.82 0.39 10.25
CA ALA A 132 -17.16 -1.00 9.94
C ALA A 132 -17.75 -1.14 8.53
N ALA A 133 -18.68 -0.26 8.15
CA ALA A 133 -19.27 -0.25 6.82
C ALA A 133 -18.24 -0.01 5.71
N ILE A 134 -17.24 0.86 5.93
CA ILE A 134 -16.13 1.06 5.00
C ILE A 134 -15.30 -0.23 4.89
N ALA A 135 -14.91 -0.84 6.01
CA ALA A 135 -14.13 -2.07 6.01
C ALA A 135 -14.85 -3.22 5.28
N ASP A 136 -16.15 -3.38 5.50
CA ASP A 136 -16.96 -4.41 4.83
C ASP A 136 -17.07 -4.17 3.33
N ARG A 137 -17.16 -2.92 2.88
CA ARG A 137 -17.12 -2.58 1.45
C ARG A 137 -15.82 -3.06 0.80
N TYR A 138 -14.68 -2.81 1.43
CA TYR A 138 -13.38 -3.25 0.92
C TYR A 138 -13.23 -4.77 0.92
N ARG A 139 -13.68 -5.46 1.99
CA ARG A 139 -13.69 -6.93 2.04
C ARG A 139 -14.54 -7.52 0.92
N ASN A 140 -15.77 -7.06 0.78
CA ASN A 140 -16.67 -7.51 -0.28
C ASN A 140 -16.09 -7.29 -1.68
N HIS A 141 -15.42 -6.17 -1.90
CA HIS A 141 -14.74 -5.90 -3.17
C HIS A 141 -13.57 -6.85 -3.41
N ALA A 142 -12.74 -7.11 -2.38
CA ALA A 142 -11.64 -8.08 -2.46
C ALA A 142 -12.16 -9.49 -2.74
N ASP A 143 -13.20 -9.93 -2.03
CA ASP A 143 -13.82 -11.25 -2.19
C ASP A 143 -14.36 -11.45 -3.60
N ARG A 144 -15.04 -10.45 -4.17
CA ARG A 144 -15.50 -10.50 -5.56
C ARG A 144 -14.35 -10.64 -6.55
N ARG A 145 -13.24 -9.91 -6.35
CA ARG A 145 -12.06 -10.01 -7.21
C ARG A 145 -11.39 -11.37 -7.10
N MET A 146 -11.25 -11.90 -5.90
CA MET A 146 -10.70 -13.24 -5.67
C MET A 146 -11.59 -14.31 -6.31
N ALA A 147 -12.91 -14.22 -6.15
CA ALA A 147 -13.86 -15.14 -6.77
C ALA A 147 -13.80 -15.08 -8.30
N ALA A 148 -13.73 -13.87 -8.88
CA ALA A 148 -13.60 -13.68 -10.33
C ALA A 148 -12.28 -14.29 -10.86
N PHE A 149 -11.17 -14.06 -10.15
CA PHE A 149 -9.88 -14.65 -10.51
C PHE A 149 -9.89 -16.18 -10.39
N ALA A 150 -10.46 -16.72 -9.32
CA ALA A 150 -10.61 -18.17 -9.15
C ALA A 150 -11.49 -18.78 -10.25
N ALA A 151 -12.58 -18.12 -10.63
CA ALA A 151 -13.43 -18.54 -11.75
C ALA A 151 -12.67 -18.49 -13.09
N GLN A 152 -11.84 -17.46 -13.31
CA GLN A 152 -10.98 -17.39 -14.49
C GLN A 152 -10.00 -18.56 -14.54
N GLN A 153 -9.32 -18.87 -13.44
CA GLN A 153 -8.41 -20.01 -13.35
C GLN A 153 -9.13 -21.36 -13.55
N ALA A 154 -10.32 -21.52 -12.97
CA ALA A 154 -11.13 -22.72 -13.14
C ALA A 154 -11.48 -22.98 -14.62
N ASN A 155 -11.69 -21.91 -15.39
CA ASN A 155 -12.05 -21.98 -16.80
C ASN A 155 -10.85 -21.94 -17.77
N ASP A 156 -9.60 -21.79 -17.28
CA ASP A 156 -8.40 -21.77 -18.11
C ASP A 156 -7.86 -23.20 -18.33
N PRO A 157 -7.93 -23.75 -19.56
CA PRO A 157 -7.44 -25.10 -19.83
C PRO A 157 -5.93 -25.26 -19.61
N ARG A 158 -5.12 -24.22 -19.84
CA ARG A 158 -3.67 -24.26 -19.59
C ARG A 158 -3.40 -24.40 -18.10
N PHE A 159 -4.13 -23.64 -17.28
CA PHE A 159 -4.05 -23.74 -15.82
C PHE A 159 -4.47 -25.13 -15.31
N GLN A 160 -5.58 -25.70 -15.83
CA GLN A 160 -6.01 -27.04 -15.44
C GLN A 160 -4.99 -28.12 -15.80
N ALA A 161 -4.41 -28.05 -17.01
CA ALA A 161 -3.35 -28.95 -17.45
C ALA A 161 -2.09 -28.83 -16.56
N TYR A 162 -1.67 -27.59 -16.27
CA TYR A 162 -0.55 -27.31 -15.36
C TYR A 162 -0.79 -27.89 -13.97
N LYS A 163 -1.95 -27.66 -13.35
CA LYS A 163 -2.28 -28.19 -12.00
C LYS A 163 -2.28 -29.71 -11.96
N THR A 164 -2.71 -30.36 -13.05
CA THR A 164 -2.62 -31.82 -13.19
C THR A 164 -1.16 -32.29 -13.23
N ARG A 165 -0.30 -31.64 -14.03
CA ARG A 165 1.13 -31.98 -14.06
C ARG A 165 1.85 -31.66 -12.76
N GLU A 166 1.52 -30.56 -12.10
CA GLU A 166 2.07 -30.20 -10.78
C GLU A 166 1.82 -31.30 -9.75
N ALA A 167 0.58 -31.80 -9.66
CA ALA A 167 0.24 -32.89 -8.76
C ALA A 167 1.01 -34.18 -9.08
N GLN A 168 1.18 -34.50 -10.37
CA GLN A 168 1.95 -35.66 -10.83
C GLN A 168 3.43 -35.52 -10.47
N VAL A 169 4.05 -34.35 -10.69
CA VAL A 169 5.44 -34.09 -10.32
C VAL A 169 5.66 -34.17 -8.81
N VAL A 170 4.74 -33.62 -8.01
CA VAL A 170 4.82 -33.75 -6.55
C VAL A 170 4.78 -35.22 -6.13
N ALA A 171 3.86 -36.01 -6.68
CA ALA A 171 3.77 -37.44 -6.39
C ALA A 171 5.03 -38.20 -6.83
N GLU A 172 5.54 -37.94 -8.03
CA GLU A 172 6.78 -38.51 -8.56
C GLU A 172 7.95 -38.23 -7.60
N VAL A 173 8.16 -36.97 -7.22
CA VAL A 173 9.30 -36.56 -6.37
C VAL A 173 9.19 -37.10 -4.94
N MET A 174 7.98 -37.18 -4.39
CA MET A 174 7.77 -37.74 -3.05
C MET A 174 7.98 -39.26 -3.01
N ALA A 175 7.68 -39.96 -4.10
CA ALA A 175 7.90 -41.40 -4.23
C ALA A 175 9.37 -41.77 -4.49
N MET A 176 10.25 -40.80 -4.79
CA MET A 176 11.66 -41.06 -5.08
C MET A 176 12.44 -41.48 -3.84
N THR A 177 13.06 -42.66 -3.93
CA THR A 177 13.99 -43.21 -2.93
C THR A 177 15.32 -42.48 -2.90
N SER A 178 15.77 -41.95 -4.05
CA SER A 178 16.98 -41.14 -4.17
C SER A 178 16.74 -39.96 -5.13
N VAL A 179 17.34 -38.81 -4.82
CA VAL A 179 17.18 -37.57 -5.59
C VAL A 179 18.46 -37.33 -6.41
N PRO A 180 18.35 -37.04 -7.71
CA PRO A 180 19.50 -36.90 -8.59
C PRO A 180 20.34 -35.64 -8.30
N ALA A 181 21.54 -35.59 -8.87
CA ALA A 181 22.42 -34.42 -8.88
C ALA A 181 22.83 -33.88 -7.49
N GLY A 182 22.75 -34.71 -6.44
CA GLY A 182 23.09 -34.31 -5.07
C GLY A 182 22.13 -33.27 -4.47
N LEU A 183 20.99 -33.02 -5.12
CA LEU A 183 19.98 -32.09 -4.63
C LEU A 183 19.20 -32.68 -3.46
N THR A 184 18.74 -31.80 -2.58
CA THR A 184 17.68 -32.20 -1.65
C THR A 184 16.37 -32.39 -2.40
N ARG A 185 15.47 -33.21 -1.85
CA ARG A 185 14.13 -33.43 -2.46
C ARG A 185 13.39 -32.13 -2.73
N ASP A 186 13.45 -31.17 -1.82
CA ASP A 186 12.77 -29.87 -1.98
C ASP A 186 13.41 -28.98 -3.04
N GLN A 187 14.73 -29.02 -3.19
CA GLN A 187 15.42 -28.33 -4.28
C GLN A 187 15.01 -28.92 -5.63
N TYR A 188 15.03 -30.25 -5.73
CA TYR A 188 14.63 -30.95 -6.95
C TYR A 188 13.15 -30.73 -7.28
N LEU A 189 12.26 -30.74 -6.28
CA LEU A 189 10.85 -30.42 -6.48
C LEU A 189 10.67 -29.00 -7.02
N ARG A 190 11.33 -27.99 -6.43
CA ARG A 190 11.25 -26.61 -6.92
C ARG A 190 11.73 -26.48 -8.36
N GLN A 191 12.83 -27.13 -8.70
CA GLN A 191 13.34 -27.15 -10.08
C GLN A 191 12.31 -27.77 -11.04
N ARG A 192 11.79 -28.96 -10.72
CA ARG A 192 10.81 -29.65 -11.56
C ARG A 192 9.52 -28.84 -11.74
N LEU A 193 9.03 -28.21 -10.66
CA LEU A 193 7.86 -27.34 -10.74
C LEU A 193 8.12 -26.09 -11.58
N GLN A 194 9.34 -25.56 -11.56
CA GLN A 194 9.72 -24.43 -12.41
C GLN A 194 9.74 -24.82 -13.90
N GLU A 195 10.31 -25.99 -14.23
CA GLU A 195 10.31 -26.52 -15.61
C GLU A 195 8.88 -26.71 -16.14
N GLU A 196 7.95 -27.24 -15.32
CA GLU A 196 6.54 -27.38 -15.72
C GLU A 196 5.82 -26.03 -15.89
N ARG A 197 6.16 -25.01 -15.08
CA ARG A 197 5.62 -23.65 -15.27
C ARG A 197 6.08 -23.04 -16.58
N GLU A 198 7.36 -23.20 -16.92
CA GLU A 198 7.91 -22.71 -18.19
C GLU A 198 7.24 -23.41 -19.37
N ARG A 199 7.03 -24.73 -19.31
CA ARG A 199 6.28 -25.45 -20.34
C ARG A 199 4.84 -24.96 -20.48
N ALA A 200 4.18 -24.64 -19.38
CA ALA A 200 2.78 -24.22 -19.39
C ALA A 200 2.58 -22.76 -19.83
N TYR A 201 3.54 -21.87 -19.55
CA TYR A 201 3.37 -20.41 -19.65
C TYR A 201 4.47 -19.66 -20.41
N ALA A 202 5.49 -20.32 -20.94
CA ALA A 202 6.43 -19.67 -21.85
C ALA A 202 5.68 -19.08 -23.07
N PRO A 203 6.11 -17.89 -23.54
CA PRO A 203 5.51 -17.20 -24.68
C PRO A 203 5.72 -17.95 -26.01
#